data_AF-A0A1G9KV38-F1
#
_entry.id   AF-A0A1G9KV38-F1
#
_cell.length_a   1.000
_cell.length_b   1.000
_cell.length_c   1.000
_cell.angle_alpha   90.00
_cell.angle_beta   90.00
_cell.angle_gamma   90.00
#
_symmetry.space_group_name_H-M   'P 1'
#
loop_
_entity.id
_entity.type
_entity.pdbx_description
1 polymer ?
#
loop_
_entity_poly.entity_id
_entity_poly.type
_entity_poly.pdbx_seq_one_letter_code
_entity_poly.pdbx_strand_id
1 'polypeptide(L)'
;MTGRGKLRSLFLLAVMFVVAFPSVTMAQQAPLKVFELAGLYQSSLKDKSSGWYSLTDYVVFIADLERKDRSNSVRDMRAKTMLKVGELMRSWSASECGKVQCDLSRWPERSRKILQAYLEKKIQTPSFAQFHGHVVENAPVKQRYRYAFAVPVVELKQFCAQLKQVSADPMRVFSQVLEDALKHENYSLAATLFFDAGLPHLASLAIQEGLSEEFCMDNYSFKPSPLAQRNALKELLDGKMNIEAKNLHKLPGSYEILSMMAERSMNTQPERSFSLLGLSLPASGNNYPDVLDTMNSLTGGSSMVPPKWQSIGGETVKMSMSSVGNLRFGEGVSAFDDGYFKQAVKLFRSHGDKNKIKKLLIQAADKTPANPKVWDYLGAILKADNKWAQASVVYLQLLQIREFDSEAMGHLAECYSQMGRTESASVIADFMFYSGRVGENKILKRITQQIRGKQ
;
A
#
# COMPACT_ATOMS: atom_id res chain seq x y z
N MET A 1 -4.90 7.86 28.52
CA MET A 1 -5.46 9.03 27.81
C MET A 1 -4.60 9.25 26.58
N THR A 2 -5.19 9.02 25.41
CA THR A 2 -4.51 8.71 24.13
C THR A 2 -4.23 9.98 23.33
N GLY A 3 -2.95 10.37 23.24
CA GLY A 3 -2.47 11.56 22.53
C GLY A 3 -2.02 11.34 21.08
N ARG A 4 -2.04 10.09 20.56
CA ARG A 4 -1.59 9.75 19.20
C ARG A 4 -2.60 10.05 18.09
N GLY A 5 -3.87 10.29 18.41
CA GLY A 5 -4.95 10.46 17.42
C GLY A 5 -5.14 11.87 16.84
N LYS A 6 -4.59 12.91 17.47
CA LYS A 6 -4.91 14.31 17.09
C LYS A 6 -3.93 14.99 16.14
N LEU A 7 -2.76 14.41 15.86
CA LEU A 7 -1.86 14.94 14.83
C LEU A 7 -2.04 14.30 13.44
N ARG A 8 -2.67 13.11 13.34
CA ARG A 8 -3.00 12.49 12.05
C ARG A 8 -4.24 13.11 11.37
N SER A 9 -5.05 13.88 12.10
CA SER A 9 -6.29 14.51 11.60
C SER A 9 -6.12 15.94 11.06
N LEU A 10 -4.95 16.57 11.21
CA LEU A 10 -4.71 17.96 10.79
C LEU A 10 -4.03 18.13 9.42
N PHE A 11 -3.78 17.03 8.70
CA PHE A 11 -3.28 17.04 7.32
C PHE A 11 -4.23 16.40 6.29
N LEU A 12 -5.46 16.08 6.70
CA LEU A 12 -6.48 15.45 5.86
C LEU A 12 -7.53 16.43 5.31
N LEU A 13 -7.25 17.74 5.38
CA LEU A 13 -8.18 18.79 4.96
C LEU A 13 -7.50 19.84 4.09
N ALA A 14 -6.99 19.42 2.92
CA ALA A 14 -6.87 20.22 1.69
C ALA A 14 -6.18 19.48 0.55
N VAL A 15 -6.53 18.22 0.25
CA VAL A 15 -6.20 17.61 -1.06
C VAL A 15 -7.31 16.65 -1.49
N MET A 16 -8.46 17.19 -1.87
CA MET A 16 -9.35 16.51 -2.81
C MET A 16 -8.72 16.64 -4.20
N PHE A 17 -7.71 15.82 -4.49
CA PHE A 17 -7.40 15.53 -5.89
C PHE A 17 -8.49 14.59 -6.40
N VAL A 18 -9.46 15.21 -7.07
CA VAL A 18 -10.12 14.62 -8.24
C VAL A 18 -9.03 13.86 -9.00
N VAL A 19 -9.23 12.57 -9.24
CA VAL A 19 -8.51 11.89 -10.32
C VAL A 19 -8.93 12.62 -11.59
N ALA A 20 -8.18 13.65 -11.96
CA ALA A 20 -8.37 14.41 -13.17
C ALA A 20 -7.95 13.47 -14.29
N PHE A 21 -8.92 12.71 -14.80
CA PHE A 21 -8.78 12.09 -16.10
C PHE A 21 -8.51 13.21 -17.12
N PRO A 22 -7.55 13.06 -18.04
CA PRO A 22 -7.38 14.02 -19.12
C PRO A 22 -8.66 14.03 -19.96
N SER A 23 -9.43 15.12 -19.84
CA SER A 23 -10.55 15.42 -20.72
C SER A 23 -9.98 15.82 -22.09
N VAL A 24 -9.87 14.84 -22.99
CA VAL A 24 -9.62 15.12 -24.40
C VAL A 24 -10.93 15.64 -25.00
N THR A 25 -10.96 16.92 -25.35
CA THR A 25 -12.02 17.54 -26.16
C THR A 25 -11.93 17.01 -27.59
N MET A 26 -12.56 15.87 -27.85
CA MET A 26 -12.95 15.49 -29.20
C MET A 26 -14.34 16.05 -29.51
N ALA A 27 -14.54 16.52 -30.74
CA ALA A 27 -15.81 17.03 -31.23
C ALA A 27 -16.91 15.96 -31.05
N GLN A 28 -17.78 16.17 -30.06
CA GLN A 28 -18.93 15.30 -29.77
C GLN A 28 -20.05 15.61 -30.76
N GLN A 29 -20.55 14.57 -31.45
CA GLN A 29 -21.95 14.59 -31.89
C GLN A 29 -22.81 14.77 -30.64
N ALA A 30 -23.72 15.75 -30.67
CA ALA A 30 -24.51 16.12 -29.51
C ALA A 30 -25.32 14.90 -29.01
N PRO A 31 -25.26 14.55 -27.72
CA PRO A 31 -26.09 13.48 -27.17
C PRO A 31 -27.56 13.80 -27.42
N LEU A 32 -28.35 12.77 -27.80
CA LEU A 32 -29.80 12.88 -27.97
C LEU A 32 -30.41 13.54 -26.73
N LYS A 33 -31.35 14.47 -26.93
CA LYS A 33 -32.04 15.09 -25.79
C LYS A 33 -32.80 14.00 -25.04
N VAL A 34 -32.81 14.07 -23.71
CA VAL A 34 -33.45 13.06 -22.82
C VAL A 34 -34.90 12.72 -23.25
N PHE A 35 -35.62 13.69 -23.82
CA PHE A 35 -36.97 13.51 -24.36
C PHE A 35 -37.04 12.57 -25.58
N GLU A 36 -36.06 12.64 -26.49
CA GLU A 36 -35.97 11.79 -27.68
C GLU A 36 -35.62 10.34 -27.29
N LEU A 37 -34.74 10.18 -26.29
CA LEU A 37 -34.37 8.88 -25.75
C LEU A 37 -35.57 8.17 -25.09
N ALA A 38 -36.39 8.90 -24.33
CA ALA A 38 -37.62 8.36 -23.76
C ALA A 38 -38.63 7.95 -24.85
N GLY A 39 -38.75 8.73 -25.92
CA GLY A 39 -39.60 8.39 -27.08
C GLY A 39 -39.14 7.11 -27.77
N LEU A 40 -37.84 6.98 -28.06
CA LEU A 40 -37.23 5.78 -28.66
C LEU A 40 -37.39 4.54 -27.77
N TYR A 41 -37.24 4.71 -26.46
CA TYR A 41 -37.51 3.65 -25.51
C TYR A 41 -38.98 3.18 -25.57
N GLN A 42 -39.93 4.12 -25.56
CA GLN A 42 -41.36 3.80 -25.63
C GLN A 42 -41.75 3.10 -26.93
N SER A 43 -41.17 3.49 -28.07
CA SER A 43 -41.49 2.90 -29.38
C SER A 43 -40.90 1.52 -29.61
N SER A 44 -39.76 1.20 -28.98
CA SER A 44 -38.94 0.04 -29.40
C SER A 44 -38.67 -0.97 -28.29
N LEU A 45 -38.69 -0.56 -27.01
CA LEU A 45 -38.23 -1.37 -25.88
C LEU A 45 -39.24 -1.51 -24.73
N LYS A 46 -40.36 -0.78 -24.75
CA LYS A 46 -41.37 -0.78 -23.67
C LYS A 46 -41.88 -2.17 -23.30
N ASP A 47 -42.13 -3.02 -24.28
CA ASP A 47 -42.72 -4.35 -24.06
C ASP A 47 -41.66 -5.46 -23.92
N LYS A 48 -40.37 -5.11 -23.98
CA LYS A 48 -39.28 -6.08 -23.80
C LYS A 48 -39.20 -6.55 -22.36
N SER A 49 -38.81 -7.80 -22.14
CA SER A 49 -38.61 -8.36 -20.80
C SER A 49 -37.32 -7.84 -20.16
N SER A 50 -37.00 -8.35 -18.96
CA SER A 50 -35.74 -8.00 -18.29
C SER A 50 -34.54 -8.43 -19.13
N GLY A 51 -33.59 -7.53 -19.36
CA GLY A 51 -32.44 -7.75 -20.24
C GLY A 51 -31.69 -6.46 -20.54
N TRP A 52 -30.68 -6.56 -21.39
CA TRP A 52 -30.00 -5.39 -21.95
C TRP A 52 -30.17 -5.36 -23.47
N TYR A 53 -30.40 -4.17 -24.01
CA TYR A 53 -30.74 -3.98 -25.42
C TYR A 53 -30.00 -2.79 -26.00
N SER A 54 -29.45 -2.94 -27.20
CA SER A 54 -28.83 -1.83 -27.93
C SER A 54 -29.90 -0.91 -28.52
N LEU A 55 -29.71 0.40 -28.38
CA LEU A 55 -30.59 1.46 -28.88
C LEU A 55 -29.73 2.59 -29.46
N THR A 56 -29.43 2.53 -30.76
CA THR A 56 -28.56 3.47 -31.50
C THR A 56 -27.26 3.82 -30.74
N ASP A 57 -27.26 4.87 -29.93
CA ASP A 57 -26.11 5.37 -29.17
C ASP A 57 -26.09 4.93 -27.69
N TYR A 58 -27.04 4.10 -27.28
CA TYR A 58 -27.23 3.65 -25.90
C TYR A 58 -27.33 2.13 -25.79
N VAL A 59 -27.01 1.61 -24.61
CA VAL A 59 -27.45 0.29 -24.15
C VAL A 59 -28.44 0.52 -23.01
N VAL A 60 -29.65 -0.03 -23.15
CA VAL A 60 -30.72 0.09 -22.16
C VAL A 60 -30.80 -1.19 -21.36
N PHE A 61 -30.60 -1.07 -20.04
CA PHE A 61 -30.73 -2.14 -19.07
C PHE A 61 -32.12 -2.08 -18.43
N ILE A 62 -32.93 -3.10 -18.67
CA ILE A 62 -34.32 -3.18 -18.25
C ILE A 62 -34.45 -4.24 -17.17
N ALA A 63 -34.89 -3.85 -15.98
CA ALA A 63 -35.37 -4.75 -14.94
C ALA A 63 -36.87 -4.61 -14.78
N ASP A 64 -37.58 -5.73 -14.94
CA ASP A 64 -39.03 -5.82 -14.84
C ASP A 64 -39.38 -6.98 -13.89
N LEU A 65 -39.66 -6.64 -12.63
CA LEU A 65 -39.89 -7.58 -11.54
C LEU A 65 -41.35 -7.64 -11.14
N GLU A 66 -41.89 -8.86 -11.04
CA GLU A 66 -43.22 -9.11 -10.54
C GLU A 66 -43.29 -9.03 -9.01
N ARG A 67 -44.35 -8.40 -8.50
CA ARG A 67 -44.63 -8.29 -7.07
C ARG A 67 -45.23 -9.62 -6.59
N LYS A 68 -44.35 -10.52 -6.11
CA LYS A 68 -44.76 -11.83 -5.57
C LYS A 68 -45.53 -11.75 -4.25
N ASP A 69 -45.30 -10.71 -3.46
CA ASP A 69 -45.97 -10.49 -2.18
C ASP A 69 -46.49 -9.05 -2.09
N ARG A 70 -47.78 -8.93 -1.76
CA ARG A 70 -48.49 -7.66 -1.56
C ARG A 70 -47.90 -6.84 -0.41
N SER A 71 -47.15 -7.45 0.52
CA SER A 71 -46.43 -6.75 1.59
C SER A 71 -45.26 -5.88 1.09
N ASN A 72 -44.65 -6.20 -0.06
CA ASN A 72 -43.51 -5.43 -0.59
C ASN A 72 -43.97 -4.02 -0.96
N SER A 73 -43.34 -3.00 -0.38
CA SER A 73 -43.64 -1.62 -0.75
C SER A 73 -43.14 -1.30 -2.16
N VAL A 74 -43.69 -0.24 -2.76
CA VAL A 74 -43.19 0.29 -4.05
C VAL A 74 -41.70 0.66 -3.95
N ARG A 75 -41.27 1.14 -2.78
CA ARG A 75 -39.86 1.47 -2.48
C ARG A 75 -38.98 0.23 -2.51
N ASP A 76 -39.43 -0.88 -1.93
CA ASP A 76 -38.67 -2.15 -1.94
C ASP A 76 -38.56 -2.71 -3.35
N MET A 77 -39.63 -2.65 -4.12
CA MET A 77 -39.62 -3.09 -5.52
C MET A 77 -38.69 -2.22 -6.38
N ARG A 78 -38.65 -0.91 -6.13
CA ARG A 78 -37.68 -0.01 -6.76
C ARG A 78 -36.24 -0.38 -6.41
N ALA A 79 -35.94 -0.62 -5.12
CA ALA A 79 -34.60 -1.02 -4.70
C ALA A 79 -34.18 -2.36 -5.36
N LYS A 80 -35.07 -3.36 -5.37
CA LYS A 80 -34.84 -4.67 -5.98
C LYS A 80 -34.60 -4.56 -7.49
N THR A 81 -35.37 -3.74 -8.20
CA THR A 81 -35.20 -3.53 -9.66
C THR A 81 -33.90 -2.79 -9.98
N MET A 82 -33.50 -1.80 -9.17
CA MET A 82 -32.20 -1.14 -9.31
C MET A 82 -31.03 -2.12 -9.12
N LEU A 83 -31.09 -2.99 -8.10
CA LEU A 83 -30.10 -4.06 -7.91
C LEU A 83 -30.07 -5.02 -9.11
N LYS A 84 -31.25 -5.35 -9.66
CA LYS A 84 -31.35 -6.20 -10.85
C LYS A 84 -30.76 -5.55 -12.10
N VAL A 85 -30.91 -4.25 -12.29
CA VAL A 85 -30.18 -3.54 -13.36
C VAL A 85 -28.68 -3.60 -13.13
N GLY A 86 -28.21 -3.47 -11.89
CA GLY A 86 -26.80 -3.70 -11.56
C GLY A 86 -26.32 -5.10 -11.94
N GLU A 87 -27.12 -6.15 -11.76
CA GLU A 87 -26.83 -7.51 -12.27
C GLU A 87 -26.76 -7.57 -13.80
N LEU A 88 -27.65 -6.87 -14.50
CA LEU A 88 -27.65 -6.85 -15.97
C LEU A 88 -26.45 -6.10 -16.54
N MET A 89 -26.01 -5.02 -15.88
CA MET A 89 -24.77 -4.32 -16.25
C MET A 89 -23.54 -5.22 -16.04
N ARG A 90 -23.55 -6.04 -14.99
CA ARG A 90 -22.48 -7.04 -14.73
C ARG A 90 -22.46 -8.12 -15.80
N SER A 91 -23.61 -8.66 -16.18
CA SER A 91 -23.68 -9.70 -17.22
C SER A 91 -23.30 -9.15 -18.59
N TRP A 92 -23.70 -7.92 -18.90
CA TRP A 92 -23.25 -7.20 -20.08
C TRP A 92 -21.73 -7.00 -20.09
N SER A 93 -21.14 -6.52 -18.99
CA SER A 93 -19.69 -6.31 -18.87
C SER A 93 -18.91 -7.61 -19.11
N ALA A 94 -19.36 -8.72 -18.50
CA ALA A 94 -18.75 -10.03 -18.69
C ALA A 94 -18.87 -10.55 -20.14
N SER A 95 -19.95 -10.22 -20.85
CA SER A 95 -20.17 -10.56 -22.27
C SER A 95 -19.29 -9.70 -23.19
N GLU A 96 -19.41 -8.38 -23.09
CA GLU A 96 -18.89 -7.43 -24.08
C GLU A 96 -17.43 -7.04 -23.84
N CYS A 97 -16.99 -6.96 -22.58
CA CYS A 97 -15.58 -6.69 -22.30
C CYS A 97 -14.71 -7.94 -22.48
N GLY A 98 -15.33 -9.12 -22.57
CA GLY A 98 -14.68 -10.42 -22.77
C GLY A 98 -14.05 -10.99 -21.48
N LYS A 99 -13.41 -12.16 -21.60
CA LYS A 99 -12.56 -12.70 -20.53
C LYS A 99 -11.30 -11.84 -20.44
N VAL A 100 -11.25 -11.01 -19.41
CA VAL A 100 -10.05 -10.26 -19.06
C VAL A 100 -9.02 -11.27 -18.54
N GLN A 101 -8.10 -11.67 -19.42
CA GLN A 101 -6.96 -12.50 -19.05
C GLN A 101 -5.76 -11.59 -18.79
N CYS A 102 -5.20 -11.70 -17.60
CA CYS A 102 -3.95 -11.05 -17.22
C CYS A 102 -2.95 -12.16 -16.91
N ASP A 103 -1.76 -12.10 -17.49
CA ASP A 103 -0.72 -13.08 -17.19
C ASP A 103 -0.14 -12.80 -15.80
N LEU A 104 -0.71 -13.46 -14.79
CA LEU A 104 -0.30 -13.37 -13.40
C LEU A 104 0.66 -14.51 -13.03
N SER A 105 1.28 -15.19 -14.01
CA SER A 105 2.17 -16.34 -13.79
C SER A 105 3.38 -16.00 -12.92
N ARG A 106 3.93 -14.78 -13.06
CA ARG A 106 5.08 -14.29 -12.28
C ARG A 106 4.81 -14.18 -10.77
N TRP A 107 3.53 -14.14 -10.36
CA TRP A 107 3.16 -13.98 -8.96
C TRP A 107 2.94 -15.34 -8.28
N PRO A 108 3.33 -15.48 -7.00
CA PRO A 108 2.96 -16.64 -6.18
C PRO A 108 1.44 -16.87 -6.14
N GLU A 109 1.02 -18.10 -5.88
CA GLU A 109 -0.41 -18.48 -5.92
C GLU A 109 -1.30 -17.59 -5.03
N ARG A 110 -0.82 -17.21 -3.84
CA ARG A 110 -1.54 -16.33 -2.90
C ARG A 110 -1.86 -14.97 -3.53
N SER A 111 -0.83 -14.23 -3.95
CA SER A 111 -1.02 -12.96 -4.65
C SER A 111 -1.77 -13.11 -5.97
N ARG A 112 -1.52 -14.18 -6.74
CA ARG A 112 -2.24 -14.44 -8.00
C ARG A 112 -3.74 -14.52 -7.79
N LYS A 113 -4.21 -15.25 -6.77
CA LYS A 113 -5.64 -15.33 -6.42
C LYS A 113 -6.21 -13.97 -6.04
N ILE A 114 -5.48 -13.17 -5.28
CA ILE A 114 -5.90 -11.82 -4.88
C ILE A 114 -6.05 -10.90 -6.10
N LEU A 115 -5.04 -10.86 -6.97
CA LEU A 115 -5.04 -10.02 -8.17
C LEU A 115 -6.12 -10.46 -9.16
N GLN A 116 -6.32 -11.77 -9.32
CA GLN A 116 -7.40 -12.33 -10.13
C GLN A 116 -8.78 -11.95 -9.58
N ALA A 117 -9.00 -12.09 -8.27
CA ALA A 117 -10.25 -11.70 -7.62
C ALA A 117 -10.51 -10.19 -7.74
N TYR A 118 -9.47 -9.35 -7.70
CA TYR A 118 -9.59 -7.91 -7.95
C TYR A 118 -10.06 -7.61 -9.37
N LEU A 119 -9.46 -8.26 -10.38
CA LEU A 119 -9.86 -8.10 -11.78
C LEU A 119 -11.29 -8.57 -12.00
N GLU A 120 -11.65 -9.74 -11.48
CA GLU A 120 -13.01 -10.26 -11.53
C GLU A 120 -14.01 -9.31 -10.88
N LYS A 121 -13.68 -8.78 -9.70
CA LYS A 121 -14.52 -7.77 -9.04
C LYS A 121 -14.67 -6.52 -9.91
N LYS A 122 -13.61 -5.99 -10.52
CA LYS A 122 -13.69 -4.80 -11.40
C LYS A 122 -14.58 -5.03 -12.62
N ILE A 123 -14.50 -6.21 -13.25
CA ILE A 123 -15.37 -6.61 -14.37
C ILE A 123 -16.82 -6.74 -13.88
N GLN A 124 -17.00 -7.30 -12.69
CA GLN A 124 -18.29 -7.55 -12.06
C GLN A 124 -18.81 -6.35 -11.25
N THR A 125 -18.25 -5.16 -11.31
CA THR A 125 -18.83 -4.00 -10.60
C THR A 125 -18.82 -2.71 -11.42
N PRO A 126 -19.37 -2.69 -12.65
CA PRO A 126 -19.78 -1.43 -13.25
C PRO A 126 -20.84 -0.79 -12.33
N SER A 127 -20.51 0.35 -11.74
CA SER A 127 -21.42 1.08 -10.84
C SER A 127 -22.18 2.13 -11.63
N PHE A 128 -23.46 2.34 -11.30
CA PHE A 128 -24.26 3.44 -11.86
C PHE A 128 -23.57 4.79 -11.79
N ALA A 129 -22.80 5.04 -10.71
CA ALA A 129 -22.10 6.30 -10.49
C ALA A 129 -20.92 6.51 -11.47
N GLN A 130 -20.49 5.48 -12.21
CA GLN A 130 -19.39 5.58 -13.17
C GLN A 130 -19.84 6.05 -14.55
N PHE A 131 -21.14 6.07 -14.82
CA PHE A 131 -21.68 6.36 -16.14
C PHE A 131 -22.66 7.52 -16.08
N HIS A 132 -22.67 8.36 -17.13
CA HIS A 132 -23.69 9.38 -17.32
C HIS A 132 -24.93 8.77 -17.96
N GLY A 133 -25.54 7.81 -17.26
CA GLY A 133 -26.74 7.14 -17.73
C GLY A 133 -28.04 7.89 -17.39
N HIS A 134 -29.08 7.60 -18.14
CA HIS A 134 -30.41 8.20 -18.00
C HIS A 134 -31.43 7.14 -17.57
N VAL A 135 -32.24 7.48 -16.57
CA VAL A 135 -33.42 6.67 -16.22
C VAL A 135 -34.51 6.97 -17.24
N VAL A 136 -34.84 6.00 -18.09
CA VAL A 136 -35.88 6.12 -19.12
C VAL A 136 -37.23 5.56 -18.68
N GLU A 137 -37.23 4.69 -17.67
CA GLU A 137 -38.44 4.25 -16.97
C GLU A 137 -38.16 3.94 -15.50
N ASN A 138 -39.07 4.33 -14.61
CA ASN A 138 -39.01 4.05 -13.18
C ASN A 138 -40.43 4.12 -12.61
N ALA A 139 -41.24 3.11 -12.93
CA ALA A 139 -42.67 3.15 -12.65
C ALA A 139 -43.24 1.75 -12.31
N PRO A 140 -44.30 1.69 -11.50
CA PRO A 140 -45.12 0.49 -11.37
C PRO A 140 -45.95 0.28 -12.65
N VAL A 141 -45.96 -0.95 -13.16
CA VAL A 141 -46.77 -1.40 -14.30
C VAL A 141 -47.64 -2.57 -13.83
N LYS A 142 -48.89 -2.31 -13.48
CA LYS A 142 -49.82 -3.30 -12.90
C LYS A 142 -49.22 -3.95 -11.63
N GLN A 143 -49.03 -5.28 -11.62
CA GLN A 143 -48.41 -6.03 -10.53
C GLN A 143 -46.87 -6.12 -10.64
N ARG A 144 -46.26 -5.30 -11.49
CA ARG A 144 -44.83 -5.33 -11.76
C ARG A 144 -44.23 -3.97 -11.47
N TYR A 145 -42.93 -3.95 -11.19
CA TYR A 145 -42.15 -2.72 -11.12
C TYR A 145 -41.10 -2.77 -12.21
N ARG A 146 -41.04 -1.70 -13.01
CA ARG A 146 -40.15 -1.60 -14.16
C ARG A 146 -39.18 -0.44 -13.96
N TYR A 147 -37.90 -0.76 -14.14
CA TYR A 147 -36.80 0.19 -14.07
C TYR A 147 -35.92 -0.01 -15.29
N ALA A 148 -35.75 1.04 -16.10
CA ALA A 148 -34.92 1.03 -17.29
C ALA A 148 -33.88 2.15 -17.22
N PHE A 149 -32.61 1.79 -17.37
CA PHE A 149 -31.47 2.68 -17.31
C PHE A 149 -30.68 2.60 -18.61
N ALA A 150 -30.52 3.72 -19.30
CA ALA A 150 -29.82 3.82 -20.57
C ALA A 150 -28.42 4.40 -20.36
N VAL A 151 -27.39 3.74 -20.87
CA VAL A 151 -25.99 4.19 -20.78
C VAL A 151 -25.42 4.42 -22.17
N PRO A 152 -24.71 5.54 -22.44
CA PRO A 152 -24.09 5.77 -23.73
C PRO A 152 -23.09 4.67 -24.13
N VAL A 153 -23.18 4.20 -25.37
CA VAL A 153 -22.29 3.18 -25.94
C VAL A 153 -20.82 3.63 -25.89
N VAL A 154 -20.55 4.93 -26.06
CA VAL A 154 -19.20 5.49 -26.00
C VAL A 154 -18.56 5.27 -24.63
N GLU A 155 -19.31 5.51 -23.54
CA GLU A 155 -18.81 5.31 -22.17
C GLU A 155 -18.60 3.84 -21.86
N LEU A 156 -19.51 2.97 -22.31
CA LEU A 156 -19.39 1.53 -22.18
C LEU A 156 -18.15 0.98 -22.91
N LYS A 157 -17.88 1.48 -24.12
CA LYS A 157 -16.66 1.14 -24.88
C LYS A 157 -15.40 1.65 -24.19
N GLN A 158 -15.42 2.87 -23.66
CA GLN A 158 -14.30 3.43 -22.88
C GLN A 158 -14.03 2.59 -21.63
N PHE A 159 -15.07 2.19 -20.91
CA PHE A 159 -14.96 1.30 -19.75
C PHE A 159 -14.30 -0.04 -20.12
N CYS A 160 -14.76 -0.73 -21.18
CA CYS A 160 -14.12 -1.96 -21.61
C CYS A 160 -12.67 -1.74 -22.07
N ALA A 161 -12.37 -0.62 -22.74
CA ALA A 161 -11.00 -0.28 -23.15
C ALA A 161 -10.08 -0.06 -21.93
N GLN A 162 -10.56 0.64 -20.90
CA GLN A 162 -9.84 0.83 -19.65
C GLN A 162 -9.58 -0.49 -18.92
N LEU A 163 -10.59 -1.38 -18.84
CA LEU A 163 -10.42 -2.71 -18.25
C LEU A 163 -9.34 -3.51 -18.99
N LYS A 164 -9.38 -3.52 -20.34
CA LYS A 164 -8.37 -4.20 -21.17
C LYS A 164 -6.97 -3.60 -20.96
N GLN A 165 -6.87 -2.27 -20.81
CA GLN A 165 -5.61 -1.61 -20.55
C GLN A 165 -5.04 -1.95 -19.17
N VAL A 166 -5.89 -2.05 -18.15
CA VAL A 166 -5.47 -2.45 -16.80
C VAL A 166 -5.01 -3.90 -16.78
N SER A 167 -5.73 -4.80 -17.46
CA SER A 167 -5.36 -6.22 -17.50
C SER A 167 -4.19 -6.56 -18.40
N ALA A 168 -3.87 -5.69 -19.37
CA ALA A 168 -2.72 -5.88 -20.24
C ALA A 168 -1.39 -5.83 -19.48
N ASP A 169 -1.35 -5.17 -18.32
CA ASP A 169 -0.15 -5.06 -17.50
C ASP A 169 -0.39 -5.59 -16.07
N PRO A 170 0.11 -6.81 -15.75
CA PRO A 170 0.06 -7.38 -14.40
C PRO A 170 0.58 -6.45 -13.31
N MET A 171 1.57 -5.62 -13.64
CA MET A 171 2.19 -4.72 -12.69
C MET A 171 1.30 -3.53 -12.37
N ARG A 172 0.53 -3.06 -13.35
CA ARG A 172 -0.50 -2.04 -13.13
C ARG A 172 -1.61 -2.57 -12.21
N VAL A 173 -2.05 -3.81 -12.41
CA VAL A 173 -3.05 -4.45 -11.55
C VAL A 173 -2.54 -4.50 -10.11
N PHE A 174 -1.37 -5.09 -9.89
CA PHE A 174 -0.72 -5.14 -8.57
C PHE A 174 -0.66 -3.75 -7.92
N SER A 175 -0.19 -2.74 -8.67
CA SER A 175 0.02 -1.41 -8.11
C SER A 175 -1.30 -0.76 -7.68
N GLN A 176 -2.38 -1.00 -8.41
CA GLN A 176 -3.71 -0.54 -8.03
C GLN A 176 -4.24 -1.26 -6.78
N VAL A 177 -4.08 -2.59 -6.71
CA VAL A 177 -4.51 -3.35 -5.51
C VAL A 177 -3.73 -2.92 -4.28
N LEU A 178 -2.42 -2.74 -4.42
CA LEU A 178 -1.55 -2.32 -3.33
C LEU A 178 -1.87 -0.89 -2.87
N GLU A 179 -2.06 0.05 -3.80
CA GLU A 179 -2.45 1.42 -3.48
C GLU A 179 -3.82 1.46 -2.79
N ASP A 180 -4.80 0.70 -3.31
CA ASP A 180 -6.11 0.55 -2.68
C ASP A 180 -5.97 -0.03 -1.25
N ALA A 181 -5.10 -1.02 -1.05
CA ALA A 181 -4.84 -1.61 0.26
C ALA A 181 -4.24 -0.59 1.26
N LEU A 182 -3.22 0.15 0.84
CA LEU A 182 -2.58 1.17 1.68
C LEU A 182 -3.54 2.32 2.01
N LYS A 183 -4.32 2.79 1.03
CA LYS A 183 -5.29 3.89 1.21
C LYS A 183 -6.38 3.56 2.22
N HIS A 184 -6.80 2.29 2.28
CA HIS A 184 -7.83 1.82 3.21
C HIS A 184 -7.23 1.11 4.43
N GLU A 185 -5.93 1.29 4.69
CA GLU A 185 -5.23 0.74 5.86
C GLU A 185 -5.37 -0.79 5.99
N ASN A 186 -5.57 -1.49 4.87
CA ASN A 186 -5.58 -2.96 4.83
C ASN A 186 -4.15 -3.49 4.77
N TYR A 187 -3.44 -3.31 5.88
CA TYR A 187 -2.01 -3.61 5.96
C TYR A 187 -1.69 -5.10 5.85
N SER A 188 -2.61 -5.99 6.22
CA SER A 188 -2.46 -7.44 6.01
C SER A 188 -2.35 -7.79 4.52
N LEU A 189 -3.22 -7.19 3.70
CA LEU A 189 -3.17 -7.34 2.25
C LEU A 189 -1.90 -6.70 1.66
N ALA A 190 -1.55 -5.49 2.09
CA ALA A 190 -0.34 -4.82 1.63
C ALA A 190 0.93 -5.63 1.96
N ALA A 191 1.01 -6.18 3.17
CA ALA A 191 2.11 -7.04 3.61
C ALA A 191 2.24 -8.28 2.72
N THR A 192 1.13 -8.96 2.45
CA THR A 192 1.08 -10.12 1.56
C THR A 192 1.65 -9.77 0.18
N LEU A 193 1.17 -8.68 -0.42
CA LEU A 193 1.58 -8.26 -1.76
C LEU A 193 3.06 -7.86 -1.80
N PHE A 194 3.55 -7.09 -0.83
CA PHE A 194 4.98 -6.74 -0.77
C PHE A 194 5.87 -7.97 -0.58
N PHE A 195 5.47 -8.91 0.26
CA PHE A 195 6.28 -10.09 0.55
C PHE A 195 6.39 -11.00 -0.67
N ASP A 196 5.26 -11.31 -1.31
CA ASP A 196 5.19 -12.10 -2.53
C ASP A 196 5.89 -11.41 -3.72
N ALA A 197 6.11 -10.09 -3.63
CA ALA A 197 6.87 -9.30 -4.59
C ALA A 197 8.38 -9.24 -4.33
N GLY A 198 8.89 -9.99 -3.34
CA GLY A 198 10.30 -9.94 -2.98
C GLY A 198 10.72 -8.64 -2.27
N LEU A 199 9.79 -7.99 -1.57
CA LEU A 199 10.01 -6.75 -0.80
C LEU A 199 9.70 -6.96 0.69
N PRO A 200 10.38 -7.91 1.37
CA PRO A 200 10.02 -8.34 2.72
C PRO A 200 10.14 -7.22 3.77
N HIS A 201 11.03 -6.26 3.59
CA HIS A 201 11.13 -5.11 4.49
C HIS A 201 9.93 -4.14 4.37
N LEU A 202 9.38 -3.96 3.17
CA LEU A 202 8.15 -3.17 3.00
C LEU A 202 6.92 -3.93 3.51
N ALA A 203 6.93 -5.26 3.37
CA ALA A 203 5.91 -6.11 4.00
C ALA A 203 5.95 -6.00 5.53
N SER A 204 7.15 -6.03 6.10
CA SER A 204 7.41 -5.83 7.54
C SER A 204 6.79 -4.51 8.02
N LEU A 205 7.03 -3.40 7.32
CA LEU A 205 6.42 -2.10 7.66
C LEU A 205 4.89 -2.18 7.74
N ALA A 206 4.25 -2.81 6.75
CA ALA A 206 2.79 -2.94 6.75
C ALA A 206 2.30 -3.78 7.94
N ILE A 207 2.92 -4.93 8.21
CA ILE A 207 2.60 -5.75 9.39
C ILE A 207 2.70 -4.93 10.68
N GLN A 208 3.78 -4.15 10.83
CA GLN A 208 4.00 -3.35 12.04
C GLN A 208 2.93 -2.27 12.21
N GLU A 209 2.50 -1.62 11.12
CA GLU A 209 1.36 -0.67 11.19
C GLU A 209 0.07 -1.37 11.59
N GLY A 210 -0.25 -2.52 10.98
CA GLY A 210 -1.47 -3.27 11.30
C GLY A 210 -1.50 -3.82 12.73
N LEU A 211 -0.34 -4.11 13.33
CA LEU A 211 -0.24 -4.59 14.71
C LEU A 211 -0.09 -3.47 15.75
N SER A 212 0.14 -2.22 15.31
CA SER A 212 0.46 -1.10 16.22
C SER A 212 -0.68 -0.69 17.15
N GLU A 213 -1.93 -1.06 16.81
CA GLU A 213 -3.10 -0.84 17.66
C GLU A 213 -3.17 -1.85 18.82
N GLU A 214 -2.71 -3.07 18.60
CA GLU A 214 -2.83 -4.18 19.55
C GLU A 214 -1.58 -4.36 20.42
N PHE A 215 -0.41 -3.99 19.90
CA PHE A 215 0.88 -4.33 20.49
C PHE A 215 1.86 -3.14 20.47
N CYS A 216 2.77 -3.11 21.44
CA CYS A 216 3.88 -2.16 21.44
C CYS A 216 4.96 -2.59 20.43
N MET A 217 4.99 -1.92 19.27
CA MET A 217 5.98 -2.17 18.21
C MET A 217 7.32 -1.47 18.47
N ASP A 218 7.38 -0.53 19.41
CA ASP A 218 8.58 0.23 19.71
C ASP A 218 9.69 -0.72 20.22
N ASN A 219 10.88 -0.62 19.63
CA ASN A 219 12.07 -1.35 20.09
C ASN A 219 13.22 -0.43 20.47
N TYR A 220 12.98 0.89 20.43
CA TYR A 220 13.89 1.92 20.89
C TYR A 220 13.11 3.05 21.59
N SER A 221 13.36 3.29 22.87
CA SER A 221 12.86 4.49 23.58
C SER A 221 13.75 4.85 24.78
N PHE A 222 13.67 6.11 25.24
CA PHE A 222 14.40 6.58 26.41
C PHE A 222 13.72 6.23 27.74
N LYS A 223 12.38 6.29 27.86
CA LYS A 223 11.65 6.00 29.11
C LYS A 223 10.17 5.60 28.90
N PRO A 224 9.68 4.56 29.60
CA PRO A 224 10.47 3.40 30.00
C PRO A 224 11.02 2.75 28.72
N SER A 225 12.30 2.40 28.69
CA SER A 225 12.92 1.85 27.48
C SER A 225 12.31 0.48 27.14
N PRO A 226 11.67 0.31 25.96
CA PRO A 226 11.23 -0.98 25.46
C PRO A 226 12.30 -2.05 25.54
N LEU A 227 13.52 -1.70 25.15
CA LEU A 227 14.64 -2.60 25.17
C LEU A 227 15.00 -3.04 26.60
N ALA A 228 15.00 -2.10 27.56
CA ALA A 228 15.22 -2.45 28.97
C ALA A 228 14.09 -3.32 29.54
N GLN A 229 12.83 -3.04 29.17
CA GLN A 229 11.68 -3.87 29.56
C GLN A 229 11.76 -5.28 28.97
N ARG A 230 12.19 -5.41 27.70
CA ARG A 230 12.45 -6.70 27.04
C ARG A 230 13.53 -7.49 27.75
N ASN A 231 14.62 -6.83 28.12
CA ASN A 231 15.73 -7.47 28.82
C ASN A 231 15.32 -7.91 30.23
N ALA A 232 14.57 -7.09 30.97
CA ALA A 232 14.03 -7.47 32.27
C ALA A 232 13.03 -8.63 32.16
N LEU A 233 12.19 -8.65 31.12
CA LEU A 233 11.28 -9.76 30.85
C LEU A 233 12.03 -11.04 30.49
N LYS A 234 13.14 -10.93 29.75
CA LYS A 234 14.04 -12.06 29.50
C LYS A 234 14.63 -12.60 30.80
N GLU A 235 15.10 -11.73 31.69
CA GLU A 235 15.58 -12.15 33.02
C GLU A 235 14.46 -12.83 33.83
N LEU A 236 13.21 -12.35 33.74
CA LEU A 236 12.04 -13.01 34.34
C LEU A 236 11.79 -14.41 33.76
N LEU A 237 11.76 -14.53 32.43
CA LEU A 237 11.53 -15.81 31.74
C LEU A 237 12.66 -16.82 31.97
N ASP A 238 13.88 -16.34 32.17
CA ASP A 238 15.05 -17.14 32.58
C ASP A 238 14.99 -17.57 34.06
N GLY A 239 13.94 -17.23 34.80
CA GLY A 239 13.78 -17.55 36.23
C GLY A 239 14.62 -16.67 37.17
N LYS A 240 15.15 -15.54 36.69
CA LYS A 240 16.05 -14.63 37.44
C LYS A 240 15.33 -13.44 38.08
N MET A 241 14.05 -13.23 37.77
CA MET A 241 13.19 -12.25 38.44
C MET A 241 11.94 -12.94 38.99
N ASN A 242 11.31 -12.33 39.99
CA ASN A 242 10.01 -12.75 40.51
C ASN A 242 9.05 -11.58 40.29
N ILE A 243 7.84 -11.80 39.76
CA ILE A 243 6.59 -11.00 39.94
C ILE A 243 5.49 -11.44 38.95
N GLU A 244 4.25 -11.52 39.47
CA GLU A 244 2.98 -11.70 38.76
C GLU A 244 2.64 -10.54 37.80
N ALA A 245 2.15 -10.80 36.57
CA ALA A 245 1.89 -9.72 35.62
C ALA A 245 0.69 -9.92 34.68
N LYS A 246 -0.42 -9.23 34.98
CA LYS A 246 -1.55 -9.02 34.05
C LYS A 246 -1.25 -8.00 32.92
N ASN A 247 -0.09 -7.33 32.95
CA ASN A 247 0.27 -6.22 32.05
C ASN A 247 1.24 -6.61 30.90
N LEU A 248 1.55 -7.90 30.73
CA LEU A 248 2.54 -8.39 29.75
C LEU A 248 2.21 -8.04 28.28
N HIS A 249 0.92 -7.91 27.94
CA HIS A 249 0.46 -7.63 26.57
C HIS A 249 0.77 -6.19 26.08
N LYS A 250 1.18 -5.29 26.98
CA LYS A 250 1.59 -3.91 26.65
C LYS A 250 3.10 -3.71 26.69
N LEU A 251 3.86 -4.73 27.10
CA LEU A 251 5.30 -4.67 27.07
C LEU A 251 5.78 -4.97 25.64
N PRO A 252 6.76 -4.22 25.14
CA PRO A 252 7.37 -4.52 23.85
C PRO A 252 8.02 -5.90 23.95
N GLY A 253 7.69 -6.80 23.01
CA GLY A 253 8.01 -8.23 23.15
C GLY A 253 9.50 -8.49 23.23
N SER A 254 9.95 -9.28 24.21
CA SER A 254 11.34 -9.75 24.26
C SER A 254 11.65 -10.59 23.03
N TYR A 255 12.94 -10.81 22.74
CA TYR A 255 13.34 -11.68 21.63
C TYR A 255 12.61 -13.03 21.69
N GLU A 256 12.54 -13.64 22.86
CA GLU A 256 11.92 -14.95 23.07
C GLU A 256 10.43 -14.94 22.70
N ILE A 257 9.70 -13.88 23.08
CA ILE A 257 8.28 -13.74 22.76
C ILE A 257 8.07 -13.49 21.27
N LEU A 258 8.83 -12.54 20.68
CA LEU A 258 8.70 -12.21 19.27
C LEU A 258 9.07 -13.41 18.38
N SER A 259 10.11 -14.17 18.75
CA SER A 259 10.50 -15.40 18.07
C SER A 259 9.44 -16.49 18.20
N MET A 260 8.90 -16.72 19.40
CA MET A 260 7.78 -17.66 19.59
C MET A 260 6.55 -17.27 18.75
N MET A 261 6.22 -15.98 18.68
CA MET A 261 5.12 -15.48 17.83
C MET A 261 5.45 -15.67 16.35
N ALA A 262 6.70 -15.47 15.95
CA ALA A 262 7.16 -15.67 14.58
C ALA A 262 7.08 -17.15 14.19
N GLU A 263 7.52 -18.07 15.04
CA GLU A 263 7.44 -19.53 14.81
C GLU A 263 6.00 -19.98 14.56
N ARG A 264 5.04 -19.50 15.36
CA ARG A 264 3.62 -19.84 15.19
C ARG A 264 3.01 -19.37 13.87
N SER A 265 3.58 -18.34 13.27
CA SER A 265 3.10 -17.73 12.01
C SER A 265 3.92 -18.13 10.79
N MET A 266 5.03 -18.86 10.97
CA MET A 266 6.05 -19.06 9.93
C MET A 266 5.50 -19.72 8.65
N ASN A 267 4.64 -20.71 8.80
CA ASN A 267 4.10 -21.48 7.68
C ASN A 267 2.86 -20.85 7.04
N THR A 268 2.18 -19.93 7.73
CA THR A 268 0.87 -19.39 7.29
C THR A 268 0.95 -17.91 6.91
N GLN A 269 1.83 -17.15 7.56
CA GLN A 269 2.04 -15.71 7.40
C GLN A 269 3.55 -15.40 7.50
N PRO A 270 4.37 -15.84 6.54
CA PRO A 270 5.82 -15.66 6.60
C PRO A 270 6.23 -14.18 6.68
N GLU A 271 5.45 -13.26 6.09
CA GLU A 271 5.64 -11.82 6.25
C GLU A 271 5.53 -11.35 7.70
N ARG A 272 4.65 -11.96 8.48
CA ARG A 272 4.45 -11.63 9.90
C ARG A 272 5.63 -12.15 10.71
N SER A 273 6.07 -13.37 10.46
CA SER A 273 7.25 -13.95 11.10
C SER A 273 8.50 -13.12 10.82
N PHE A 274 8.71 -12.74 9.55
CA PHE A 274 9.79 -11.87 9.14
C PHE A 274 9.77 -10.54 9.90
N SER A 275 8.59 -9.91 10.02
CA SER A 275 8.44 -8.65 10.76
C SER A 275 8.79 -8.78 12.24
N LEU A 276 8.29 -9.81 12.92
CA LEU A 276 8.52 -10.03 14.34
C LEU A 276 10.00 -10.32 14.63
N LEU A 277 10.64 -11.14 13.78
CA LEU A 277 12.07 -11.41 13.84
C LEU A 277 12.88 -10.11 13.63
N GLY A 278 12.51 -9.29 12.63
CA GLY A 278 13.14 -7.99 12.39
C GLY A 278 13.08 -7.05 13.60
N LEU A 279 11.94 -7.00 14.29
CA LEU A 279 11.77 -6.22 15.52
C LEU A 279 12.57 -6.76 16.71
N SER A 280 12.95 -8.04 16.66
CA SER A 280 13.73 -8.72 17.71
C SER A 280 15.25 -8.52 17.55
N LEU A 281 15.74 -8.23 16.34
CA LEU A 281 17.18 -8.10 16.03
C LEU A 281 17.96 -7.19 16.99
N PRO A 282 17.45 -6.00 17.41
CA PRO A 282 18.20 -5.17 18.36
C PRO A 282 18.46 -5.81 19.73
N ALA A 283 17.65 -6.81 20.11
CA ALA A 283 17.66 -7.45 21.43
C ALA A 283 18.08 -8.93 21.40
N SER A 284 18.40 -9.49 20.24
CA SER A 284 18.64 -10.93 20.07
C SER A 284 19.97 -11.42 20.66
N GLY A 285 20.96 -10.52 20.83
CA GLY A 285 22.24 -10.84 21.47
C GLY A 285 22.96 -11.99 20.75
N ASN A 286 23.27 -13.07 21.47
CA ASN A 286 23.95 -14.25 20.91
C ASN A 286 23.11 -14.99 19.86
N ASN A 287 21.79 -14.82 19.86
CA ASN A 287 20.87 -15.47 18.90
C ASN A 287 20.77 -14.68 17.58
N TYR A 288 21.48 -13.57 17.45
CA TYR A 288 21.44 -12.72 16.26
C TYR A 288 21.70 -13.47 14.94
N PRO A 289 22.70 -14.37 14.83
CA PRO A 289 22.92 -15.15 13.62
C PRO A 289 21.70 -16.02 13.26
N ASP A 290 21.16 -16.74 14.23
CA ASP A 290 20.01 -17.65 14.02
C ASP A 290 18.76 -16.89 13.56
N VAL A 291 18.53 -15.69 14.10
CA VAL A 291 17.44 -14.80 13.66
C VAL A 291 17.63 -14.41 12.20
N LEU A 292 18.84 -13.98 11.81
CA LEU A 292 19.12 -13.61 10.43
C LEU A 292 18.97 -14.80 9.49
N ASP A 293 19.45 -15.98 9.87
CA ASP A 293 19.33 -17.19 9.06
C ASP A 293 17.87 -17.59 8.87
N THR A 294 17.04 -17.45 9.92
CA THR A 294 15.60 -17.67 9.84
C THR A 294 14.91 -16.64 8.94
N MET A 295 15.28 -15.35 9.05
CA MET A 295 14.73 -14.33 8.15
C MET A 295 15.16 -14.60 6.68
N ASN A 296 16.39 -15.06 6.45
CA ASN A 296 16.90 -15.41 5.13
C ASN A 296 16.17 -16.63 4.54
N SER A 297 15.86 -17.64 5.35
CA SER A 297 15.11 -18.82 4.90
C SER A 297 13.68 -18.45 4.49
N LEU A 298 13.02 -17.56 5.24
CA LEU A 298 11.68 -17.04 4.92
C LEU A 298 11.63 -16.31 3.56
N THR A 299 12.75 -15.77 3.10
CA THR A 299 12.85 -14.99 1.86
C THR A 299 13.51 -15.76 0.71
N GLY A 300 13.55 -17.10 0.80
CA GLY A 300 14.09 -17.96 -0.23
C GLY A 300 15.61 -17.81 -0.43
N GLY A 301 16.34 -17.42 0.62
CA GLY A 301 17.79 -17.23 0.55
C GLY A 301 18.23 -15.88 -0.01
N SER A 302 17.32 -14.90 -0.12
CA SER A 302 17.66 -13.52 -0.46
C SER A 302 18.52 -12.91 0.65
N SER A 303 19.84 -13.13 0.56
CA SER A 303 20.79 -12.88 1.65
C SER A 303 20.70 -11.43 2.16
N MET A 304 20.12 -11.28 3.36
CA MET A 304 20.20 -10.10 4.19
C MET A 304 21.54 -10.14 4.91
N VAL A 305 22.59 -9.68 4.23
CA VAL A 305 23.87 -9.41 4.88
C VAL A 305 23.82 -7.99 5.44
N PRO A 306 23.75 -7.81 6.77
CA PRO A 306 23.82 -6.48 7.36
C PRO A 306 25.14 -5.82 6.97
N PRO A 307 25.13 -4.60 6.41
CA PRO A 307 26.36 -3.93 6.03
C PRO A 307 27.19 -3.59 7.28
N LYS A 308 28.50 -3.85 7.23
CA LYS A 308 29.41 -3.46 8.31
C LYS A 308 29.42 -1.94 8.46
N TRP A 309 29.31 -1.45 9.71
CA TRP A 309 29.46 -0.04 10.06
C TRP A 309 30.77 0.17 10.82
N GLN A 310 31.67 0.99 10.26
CA GLN A 310 33.04 1.18 10.78
C GLN A 310 33.31 2.62 11.26
N SER A 311 32.27 3.42 11.50
CA SER A 311 32.45 4.78 12.04
C SER A 311 32.64 4.77 13.55
N ILE A 312 33.42 5.72 14.06
CA ILE A 312 33.49 6.05 15.49
C ILE A 312 32.20 6.81 15.85
N GLY A 313 31.51 6.38 16.91
CA GLY A 313 30.17 6.86 17.30
C GLY A 313 29.07 6.39 16.36
N GLY A 314 27.84 6.89 16.55
CA GLY A 314 26.69 6.47 15.75
C GLY A 314 26.07 5.18 16.25
N GLU A 315 25.95 5.00 17.56
CA GLU A 315 25.36 3.81 18.17
C GLU A 315 23.97 3.52 17.61
N THR A 316 23.15 4.55 17.38
CA THR A 316 21.82 4.36 16.78
C THR A 316 21.91 3.95 15.32
N VAL A 317 22.84 4.52 14.56
CA VAL A 317 23.08 4.13 13.17
C VAL A 317 23.59 2.68 13.11
N LYS A 318 24.55 2.32 13.96
CA LYS A 318 25.07 0.94 14.07
C LYS A 318 23.96 -0.05 14.42
N MET A 319 23.08 0.31 15.35
CA MET A 319 21.94 -0.53 15.73
C MET A 319 20.96 -0.70 14.56
N SER A 320 20.73 0.37 13.78
CA SER A 320 19.93 0.32 12.55
C SER A 320 20.58 -0.58 11.49
N MET A 321 21.91 -0.54 11.35
CA MET A 321 22.66 -1.44 10.46
C MET A 321 22.48 -2.90 10.85
N SER A 322 22.61 -3.23 12.14
CA SER A 322 22.38 -4.59 12.64
C SER A 322 20.92 -5.04 12.56
N SER A 323 19.96 -4.11 12.72
CA SER A 323 18.54 -4.45 12.61
C SER A 323 18.01 -4.36 11.18
N VAL A 324 18.87 -4.09 10.19
CA VAL A 324 18.52 -3.89 8.78
C VAL A 324 17.40 -2.85 8.63
N GLY A 325 17.48 -1.77 9.42
CA GLY A 325 16.55 -0.65 9.38
C GLY A 325 15.23 -0.90 10.11
N ASN A 326 15.16 -1.88 11.02
CA ASN A 326 13.96 -2.19 11.80
C ASN A 326 13.97 -1.53 13.20
N LEU A 327 14.53 -0.32 13.36
CA LEU A 327 14.32 0.42 14.61
C LEU A 327 12.98 1.16 14.58
N ARG A 328 12.15 0.93 15.60
CA ARG A 328 10.92 1.67 15.86
C ARG A 328 11.08 2.50 17.12
N PHE A 329 10.96 3.81 16.93
CA PHE A 329 11.15 4.81 17.96
C PHE A 329 9.84 5.07 18.71
N GLY A 330 9.87 4.94 20.03
CA GLY A 330 8.73 5.31 20.87
C GLY A 330 8.52 6.82 21.02
N GLU A 331 7.36 7.23 21.55
CA GLU A 331 6.94 8.66 21.60
C GLU A 331 7.94 9.59 22.29
N GLY A 332 8.71 9.08 23.25
CA GLY A 332 9.69 9.85 24.02
C GLY A 332 11.02 10.10 23.28
N VAL A 333 11.19 9.58 22.07
CA VAL A 333 12.42 9.74 21.28
C VAL A 333 12.38 11.04 20.50
N SER A 334 13.43 11.85 20.63
CA SER A 334 13.47 13.16 20.00
C SER A 334 13.51 13.08 18.47
N ALA A 335 12.62 13.85 17.82
CA ALA A 335 12.52 14.01 16.38
C ALA A 335 12.86 15.44 15.89
N PHE A 336 13.32 16.32 16.78
CA PHE A 336 13.57 17.73 16.47
C PHE A 336 14.90 17.95 15.74
N ASP A 337 15.04 19.11 15.09
CA ASP A 337 16.29 19.53 14.46
C ASP A 337 17.29 20.02 15.53
N ASP A 338 18.28 19.20 15.84
CA ASP A 338 19.31 19.51 16.83
C ASP A 338 20.44 20.40 16.26
N GLY A 339 21.40 20.76 17.10
CA GLY A 339 22.54 21.60 16.71
C GLY A 339 23.45 20.97 15.65
N TYR A 340 23.70 19.65 15.75
CA TYR A 340 24.50 18.91 14.78
C TYR A 340 23.81 18.85 13.43
N PHE A 341 22.51 18.51 13.39
CA PHE A 341 21.75 18.51 12.14
C PHE A 341 21.72 19.88 11.46
N LYS A 342 21.46 20.96 12.21
CA LYS A 342 21.45 22.33 11.66
C LYS A 342 22.81 22.71 11.05
N GLN A 343 23.91 22.34 11.68
CA GLN A 343 25.25 22.55 11.13
C GLN A 343 25.51 21.71 9.89
N ALA A 344 25.07 20.45 9.87
CA ALA A 344 25.18 19.57 8.70
C ALA A 344 24.44 20.16 7.48
N VAL A 345 23.20 20.63 7.66
CA VAL A 345 22.42 21.26 6.59
C VAL A 345 23.08 22.55 6.09
N LYS A 346 23.64 23.38 6.99
CA LYS A 346 24.37 24.59 6.60
C LYS A 346 25.60 24.25 5.74
N LEU A 347 26.36 23.23 6.12
CA LEU A 347 27.50 22.75 5.34
C LEU A 347 27.07 22.15 4.00
N PHE A 348 26.00 21.35 3.98
CA PHE A 348 25.47 20.76 2.76
C PHE A 348 25.09 21.84 1.72
N ARG A 349 24.38 22.90 2.14
CA ARG A 349 23.99 24.02 1.28
C ARG A 349 25.18 24.84 0.76
N SER A 350 26.27 24.88 1.52
CA SER A 350 27.50 25.59 1.13
C SER A 350 28.49 24.69 0.40
N HIS A 351 28.09 23.49 -0.01
CA HIS A 351 28.96 22.49 -0.67
C HIS A 351 30.23 22.20 0.15
N GLY A 352 30.09 22.19 1.48
CA GLY A 352 31.16 21.94 2.43
C GLY A 352 31.66 20.49 2.42
N ASP A 353 32.67 20.22 3.23
CA ASP A 353 33.32 18.91 3.30
C ASP A 353 32.33 17.76 3.62
N LYS A 354 32.25 16.79 2.71
CA LYS A 354 31.33 15.64 2.78
C LYS A 354 31.55 14.78 4.03
N ASN A 355 32.80 14.57 4.45
CA ASN A 355 33.11 13.76 5.62
C ASN A 355 32.68 14.45 6.92
N LYS A 356 32.84 15.77 6.99
CA LYS A 356 32.37 16.59 8.11
C LYS A 356 30.83 16.58 8.18
N ILE A 357 30.14 16.70 7.04
CA ILE A 357 28.67 16.56 6.98
C ILE A 357 28.26 15.18 7.51
N LYS A 358 28.88 14.10 7.02
CA LYS A 358 28.62 12.73 7.47
C LYS A 358 28.78 12.57 8.98
N LYS A 359 29.88 13.08 9.55
CA LYS A 359 30.15 13.02 11.00
C LYS A 359 29.07 13.74 11.81
N LEU A 360 28.65 14.92 11.37
CA LEU A 360 27.58 15.68 12.04
C LEU A 360 26.24 14.95 11.94
N LEU A 361 25.91 14.34 10.81
CA LEU A 361 24.68 13.56 10.64
C LEU A 361 24.67 12.31 11.54
N ILE A 362 25.81 11.65 11.71
CA ILE A 362 25.94 10.51 12.63
C ILE A 362 25.70 10.96 14.09
N GLN A 363 26.28 12.09 14.50
CA GLN A 363 26.05 12.66 15.83
C GLN A 363 24.58 13.09 16.03
N ALA A 364 23.96 13.67 14.99
CA ALA A 364 22.54 14.01 15.01
C ALA A 364 21.66 12.75 15.13
N ALA A 365 22.02 11.65 14.48
CA ALA A 365 21.28 10.40 14.57
C ALA A 365 21.29 9.82 15.99
N ASP A 366 22.35 10.01 16.77
CA ASP A 366 22.37 9.59 18.18
C ASP A 366 21.58 10.53 19.10
N LYS A 367 21.52 11.82 18.78
CA LYS A 367 20.83 12.83 19.59
C LYS A 367 19.33 12.90 19.33
N THR A 368 18.94 12.81 18.06
CA THR A 368 17.54 12.90 17.61
C THR A 368 17.24 11.78 16.62
N PRO A 369 17.27 10.51 17.07
CA PRO A 369 17.15 9.37 16.17
C PRO A 369 15.79 9.26 15.49
N ALA A 370 14.73 9.86 16.03
CA ALA A 370 13.42 9.89 15.38
C ALA A 370 13.29 11.03 14.35
N ASN A 371 14.32 11.84 14.10
CA ASN A 371 14.26 12.91 13.11
C ASN A 371 14.44 12.33 11.69
N PRO A 372 13.39 12.31 10.84
CA PRO A 372 13.48 11.71 9.51
C PRO A 372 14.48 12.42 8.59
N LYS A 373 14.71 13.73 8.77
CA LYS A 373 15.64 14.47 7.92
C LYS A 373 17.09 14.03 8.12
N VAL A 374 17.45 13.58 9.32
CA VAL A 374 18.79 13.08 9.60
C VAL A 374 19.07 11.84 8.76
N TRP A 375 18.13 10.90 8.71
CA TRP A 375 18.24 9.68 7.92
C TRP A 375 18.24 9.96 6.43
N ASP A 376 17.39 10.86 5.95
CA ASP A 376 17.36 11.24 4.54
C ASP A 376 18.71 11.81 4.06
N TYR A 377 19.24 12.81 4.76
CA TYR A 377 20.55 13.40 4.43
C TYR A 377 21.69 12.39 4.58
N LEU A 378 21.64 11.51 5.59
CA LEU A 378 22.65 10.48 5.78
C LEU A 378 22.62 9.46 4.61
N GLY A 379 21.43 9.06 4.18
CA GLY A 379 21.23 8.18 3.03
C GLY A 379 21.79 8.79 1.75
N ALA A 380 21.52 10.08 1.52
CA ALA A 380 22.04 10.80 0.36
C ALA A 380 23.58 10.87 0.35
N ILE A 381 24.21 11.14 1.50
CA ILE A 381 25.67 11.15 1.64
C ILE A 381 26.27 9.76 1.39
N LEU A 382 25.64 8.71 1.92
CA LEU A 382 26.07 7.32 1.71
C LEU A 382 25.96 6.90 0.24
N LYS A 383 24.90 7.30 -0.46
CA LYS A 383 24.78 7.12 -1.92
C LYS A 383 25.89 7.85 -2.67
N ALA A 384 26.19 9.09 -2.30
CA ALA A 384 27.29 9.85 -2.89
C ALA A 384 28.68 9.24 -2.59
N ASP A 385 28.79 8.36 -1.58
CA ASP A 385 29.98 7.54 -1.30
C ASP A 385 29.93 6.16 -1.98
N ASN A 386 28.93 5.87 -2.81
CA ASN A 386 28.64 4.56 -3.39
C ASN A 386 28.49 3.44 -2.34
N LYS A 387 28.10 3.79 -1.10
CA LYS A 387 27.85 2.84 -0.01
C LYS A 387 26.40 2.35 -0.06
N TRP A 388 26.01 1.75 -1.17
CA TRP A 388 24.62 1.40 -1.50
C TRP A 388 23.94 0.51 -0.45
N ALA A 389 24.63 -0.50 0.07
CA ALA A 389 24.08 -1.37 1.12
C ALA A 389 23.81 -0.64 2.45
N GLN A 390 24.68 0.30 2.83
CA GLN A 390 24.46 1.13 4.02
C GLN A 390 23.32 2.13 3.79
N ALA A 391 23.30 2.74 2.59
CA ALA A 391 22.24 3.67 2.21
C ALA A 391 20.87 2.98 2.20
N SER A 392 20.75 1.76 1.67
CA SER A 392 19.47 1.03 1.68
C SER A 392 18.96 0.80 3.09
N VAL A 393 19.83 0.47 4.05
CA VAL A 393 19.42 0.32 5.45
C VAL A 393 18.96 1.65 6.05
N VAL A 394 19.64 2.75 5.73
CA VAL A 394 19.23 4.09 6.17
C VAL A 394 17.88 4.50 5.59
N TYR A 395 17.60 4.20 4.32
CA TYR A 395 16.29 4.47 3.73
C TYR A 395 15.20 3.54 4.27
N LEU A 396 15.50 2.28 4.58
CA LEU A 396 14.58 1.41 5.31
C LEU A 396 14.27 1.98 6.70
N GLN A 397 15.28 2.49 7.40
CA GLN A 397 15.10 3.15 8.69
C GLN A 397 14.27 4.44 8.58
N LEU A 398 14.45 5.22 7.51
CA LEU A 398 13.61 6.38 7.23
C LEU A 398 12.15 5.96 7.01
N LEU A 399 11.92 4.86 6.29
CA LEU A 399 10.58 4.32 6.04
C LEU A 399 9.90 3.79 7.32
N GLN A 400 10.65 3.45 8.38
CA GLN A 400 10.07 3.17 9.70
C GLN A 400 9.48 4.41 10.38
N ILE A 401 9.97 5.61 10.02
CA ILE A 401 9.55 6.90 10.59
C ILE A 401 8.50 7.58 9.70
N ARG A 402 8.63 7.40 8.38
CA ARG A 402 7.72 7.90 7.36
C ARG A 402 7.26 6.73 6.50
N GLU A 403 6.18 6.10 6.93
CA GLU A 403 5.70 4.87 6.32
C GLU A 403 5.32 5.12 4.85
N PHE A 404 5.86 4.28 3.95
CA PHE A 404 5.59 4.34 2.51
C PHE A 404 5.80 5.71 1.85
N ASP A 405 6.74 6.51 2.39
CA ASP A 405 7.17 7.77 1.79
C ASP A 405 7.75 7.53 0.38
N SER A 406 7.24 8.26 -0.60
CA SER A 406 7.55 8.00 -2.01
C SER A 406 8.99 8.37 -2.37
N GLU A 407 9.56 9.38 -1.71
CA GLU A 407 10.95 9.79 -1.95
C GLU A 407 11.93 8.76 -1.37
N ALA A 408 11.69 8.32 -0.14
CA ALA A 408 12.46 7.26 0.50
C ALA A 408 12.35 5.91 -0.26
N MET A 409 11.15 5.54 -0.73
CA MET A 409 10.96 4.35 -1.58
C MET A 409 11.73 4.46 -2.90
N GLY A 410 11.74 5.63 -3.54
CA GLY A 410 12.53 5.83 -4.76
C GLY A 410 14.02 5.71 -4.52
N HIS A 411 14.54 6.30 -3.44
CA HIS A 411 15.93 6.14 -3.08
C HIS A 411 16.31 4.70 -2.69
N LEU A 412 15.40 3.96 -2.06
CA LEU A 412 15.58 2.53 -1.80
C LEU A 412 15.66 1.73 -3.11
N ALA A 413 14.77 2.01 -4.07
CA ALA A 413 14.78 1.38 -5.39
C ALA A 413 16.10 1.64 -6.13
N GLU A 414 16.61 2.87 -6.07
CA GLU A 414 17.92 3.22 -6.63
C GLU A 414 19.06 2.42 -5.95
N CYS A 415 19.05 2.31 -4.62
CA CYS A 415 20.05 1.51 -3.91
C CYS A 415 19.99 0.03 -4.32
N TYR A 416 18.79 -0.56 -4.41
CA TYR A 416 18.61 -1.93 -4.89
C TYR A 416 19.11 -2.12 -6.31
N SER A 417 18.83 -1.19 -7.21
CA SER A 417 19.33 -1.24 -8.60
C SER A 417 20.86 -1.26 -8.64
N GLN A 418 21.52 -0.40 -7.85
CA GLN A 418 22.99 -0.33 -7.77
C GLN A 418 23.63 -1.55 -7.11
N MET A 419 22.88 -2.26 -6.27
CA MET A 419 23.30 -3.53 -5.65
C MET A 419 23.02 -4.75 -6.54
N GLY A 420 22.51 -4.57 -7.76
CA GLY A 420 22.14 -5.67 -8.66
C GLY A 420 20.82 -6.37 -8.30
N ARG A 421 20.06 -5.85 -7.34
CA ARG A 421 18.72 -6.34 -6.97
C ARG A 421 17.66 -5.73 -7.91
N THR A 422 17.80 -6.04 -9.21
CA THR A 422 17.04 -5.41 -10.30
C THR A 422 15.54 -5.68 -10.19
N GLU A 423 15.14 -6.89 -9.80
CA GLU A 423 13.73 -7.26 -9.62
C GLU A 423 13.06 -6.42 -8.53
N SER A 424 13.60 -6.41 -7.30
CA SER A 424 13.08 -5.57 -6.20
C SER A 424 13.05 -4.08 -6.56
N ALA A 425 14.09 -3.58 -7.23
CA ALA A 425 14.13 -2.19 -7.69
C ALA A 425 13.01 -1.89 -8.69
N SER A 426 12.76 -2.80 -9.64
CA SER A 426 11.73 -2.64 -10.66
C SER A 426 10.32 -2.64 -10.06
N VAL A 427 10.03 -3.54 -9.11
CA VAL A 427 8.72 -3.56 -8.46
C VAL A 427 8.44 -2.24 -7.74
N ILE A 428 9.40 -1.70 -7.00
CA ILE A 428 9.23 -0.39 -6.34
C ILE A 428 9.03 0.71 -7.38
N ALA A 429 9.85 0.75 -8.44
CA ALA A 429 9.77 1.75 -9.49
C ALA A 429 8.42 1.73 -10.24
N ASP A 430 7.94 0.54 -10.59
CA ASP A 430 6.67 0.35 -11.28
C ASP A 430 5.48 0.66 -10.35
N PHE A 431 5.55 0.25 -9.08
CA PHE A 431 4.54 0.63 -8.09
C PHE A 431 4.43 2.15 -8.01
N MET A 432 5.54 2.87 -7.84
CA MET A 432 5.53 4.33 -7.79
C MET A 432 4.98 4.97 -9.08
N PHE A 433 5.30 4.38 -10.24
CA PHE A 433 4.82 4.87 -11.53
C PHE A 433 3.30 4.70 -11.67
N TYR A 434 2.79 3.48 -11.46
CA TYR A 434 1.38 3.16 -11.69
C TYR A 434 0.44 3.69 -10.60
N SER A 435 0.93 3.91 -9.38
CA SER A 435 0.18 4.57 -8.29
C SER A 435 0.17 6.10 -8.42
N GLY A 436 0.92 6.68 -9.37
CA GLY A 436 1.04 8.13 -9.54
C GLY A 436 1.92 8.82 -8.49
N ARG A 437 2.61 8.06 -7.63
CA ARG A 437 3.49 8.56 -6.55
C ARG A 437 4.75 9.28 -7.05
N VAL A 438 5.11 9.13 -8.33
CA VAL A 438 6.19 9.92 -8.94
C VAL A 438 5.82 11.40 -9.03
N GLY A 439 4.56 11.72 -9.33
CA GLY A 439 4.07 13.10 -9.49
C GLY A 439 4.96 13.98 -10.37
N GLU A 440 5.26 15.19 -9.92
CA GLU A 440 6.20 16.13 -10.55
C GLU A 440 7.63 16.07 -9.98
N ASN A 441 7.92 15.11 -9.10
CA ASN A 441 9.24 15.00 -8.49
C ASN A 441 10.29 14.55 -9.52
N LYS A 442 11.18 15.47 -9.92
CA LYS A 442 12.23 15.23 -10.93
C LYS A 442 13.17 14.08 -10.55
N ILE A 443 13.47 13.92 -9.26
CA ILE A 443 14.36 12.87 -8.77
C ILE A 443 13.69 11.51 -8.97
N LEU A 444 12.42 11.39 -8.58
CA LEU A 444 11.66 10.16 -8.76
C LEU A 444 11.44 9.84 -10.24
N LYS A 445 11.11 10.83 -11.07
CA LYS A 445 11.03 10.65 -12.53
C LYS A 445 12.32 10.04 -13.08
N ARG A 446 13.49 10.60 -12.70
CA ARG A 446 14.79 10.11 -13.13
C ARG A 446 15.06 8.67 -12.65
N ILE A 447 14.87 8.39 -11.36
CA ILE A 447 15.12 7.05 -10.79
C ILE A 447 14.23 6.01 -11.48
N THR A 448 12.92 6.29 -11.57
CA THR A 448 11.96 5.38 -12.19
C THR A 448 12.28 5.15 -13.67
N GLN A 449 12.63 6.19 -14.43
CA GLN A 449 13.03 6.05 -15.84
C GLN A 449 14.33 5.23 -15.99
N GLN A 450 15.33 5.47 -15.13
CA GLN A 450 16.59 4.74 -15.16
C GLN A 450 16.43 3.25 -14.86
N ILE A 451 15.52 2.89 -13.97
CA ILE A 451 15.26 1.49 -13.61
C ILE A 451 14.43 0.80 -14.70
N ARG A 452 13.35 1.44 -15.15
CA ARG A 452 12.43 0.88 -16.16
C ARG A 452 13.04 0.82 -17.56
N GLY A 453 13.91 1.76 -17.92
CA GLY A 453 14.58 1.78 -19.23
C GLY A 453 15.75 0.82 -19.39
N LYS A 454 16.11 0.07 -18.33
CA LYS A 454 17.14 -1.00 -18.37
C LYS A 454 16.56 -2.39 -18.61
N GLN A 455 15.22 -2.49 -18.69
CA GLN A 455 14.48 -3.70 -19.04
C GLN A 455 14.22 -3.71 -20.54
#